data_AF-A0A0D2QEY8-F1
#
_entry.id   AF-A0A0D2QEY8-F1
#
_cell.length_a   1.000
_cell.length_b   1.000
_cell.length_c   1.000
_cell.angle_alpha   90.00
_cell.angle_beta   90.00
_cell.angle_gamma   90.00
#
_symmetry.space_group_name_H-M   'P 1'
#
loop_
_entity.id
_entity.type
_entity.pdbx_description
1 polymer ?
#
loop_
_entity_poly.entity_id
_entity_poly.type
_entity_poly.pdbx_seq_one_letter_code
_entity_poly.pdbx_strand_id
1 'polypeptide(L)'
;MPINNYKGFVRMTGFCKTKIPDEVTAALEPIKDNDEAVKSYGIHLGTEMCRKILAHGIKTLHLYTLNMEKSALAILMNLGLIEESKISRSLPWRRPANVFRVKEDVRPIFWANRPKSYLSRTIGWDQYPQGRWGDSRNPSYGALSDYQFMRPRARDKKLQEEWATPLKSIDDIQEKFKNHCLGKLRSSPWSELDGLQPETKIIHEQLGKINLKGFLTINSQPAVNGERSDSPSVGWGGPGGYVYQKAYLEFFCSLDKLDALVKKCNSFSSLTYVAVNKKGNLLSNIGLTDVNAVTWGVFPAKEIIQPTVVDPASFMVWKDEAFEIWSRSWSALYPDGDPSKNLLEEIQSSYYLVSLVDNNYMDGNIFGVFEDL
;
A
#
# COMPACT_ATOMS: atom_id res chain seq x y z
N MET A 1 0.32 -19.06 -26.59
CA MET A 1 -0.87 -18.34 -26.11
C MET A 1 -1.78 -19.34 -25.43
N PRO A 2 -2.01 -19.24 -24.10
CA PRO A 2 -2.92 -20.14 -23.40
C PRO A 2 -4.36 -20.00 -23.93
N ILE A 3 -5.09 -21.11 -24.02
CA ILE A 3 -6.51 -21.12 -24.40
C ILE A 3 -7.33 -20.76 -23.16
N ASN A 4 -8.03 -19.62 -23.20
CA ASN A 4 -8.81 -19.12 -22.07
C ASN A 4 -10.32 -19.37 -22.19
N ASN A 5 -10.83 -19.40 -23.43
CA ASN A 5 -12.21 -19.72 -23.79
C ASN A 5 -12.25 -20.11 -25.29
N TYR A 6 -13.27 -20.86 -25.70
CA TYR A 6 -13.34 -21.46 -27.04
C TYR A 6 -13.47 -20.41 -28.15
N LYS A 7 -14.47 -19.52 -28.05
CA LYS A 7 -14.76 -18.50 -29.08
C LYS A 7 -13.58 -17.56 -29.31
N GLY A 8 -12.94 -17.12 -28.24
CA GLY A 8 -11.77 -16.24 -28.27
C GLY A 8 -10.56 -16.92 -28.90
N PHE A 9 -10.35 -18.21 -28.61
CA PHE A 9 -9.30 -19.01 -29.24
C PHE A 9 -9.51 -19.13 -30.76
N VAL A 10 -10.69 -19.59 -31.20
CA VAL A 10 -11.03 -19.74 -32.63
C VAL A 10 -10.90 -18.40 -33.38
N ARG A 11 -11.38 -17.31 -32.78
CA ARG A 11 -11.25 -15.96 -33.37
C ARG A 11 -9.79 -15.54 -33.50
N MET A 12 -8.97 -15.75 -32.47
CA MET A 12 -7.56 -15.36 -32.49
C MET A 12 -6.77 -16.19 -33.49
N THR A 13 -6.98 -17.51 -33.56
CA THR A 13 -6.31 -18.37 -34.55
C THR A 13 -6.69 -17.97 -35.98
N GLY A 14 -7.96 -17.61 -36.21
CA GLY A 14 -8.41 -17.05 -37.49
C GLY A 14 -7.71 -15.73 -37.84
N PHE A 15 -7.60 -14.81 -36.87
CA PHE A 15 -6.88 -13.54 -37.06
C PHE A 15 -5.39 -13.75 -37.36
N CYS A 16 -4.75 -14.68 -36.66
CA CYS A 16 -3.36 -15.07 -36.89
C CYS A 16 -3.16 -15.94 -38.15
N LYS A 17 -4.23 -16.25 -38.90
CA LYS A 17 -4.20 -17.10 -40.10
C LYS A 17 -3.50 -18.44 -39.88
N THR A 18 -3.71 -19.04 -38.70
CA THR A 18 -3.05 -20.28 -38.29
C THR A 18 -4.08 -21.42 -38.21
N LYS A 19 -3.68 -22.63 -38.63
CA LYS A 19 -4.52 -23.83 -38.52
C LYS A 19 -4.48 -24.39 -37.09
N ILE A 20 -5.66 -24.68 -36.53
CA ILE A 20 -5.78 -25.43 -35.27
C ILE A 20 -5.57 -26.92 -35.59
N PRO A 21 -4.68 -27.64 -34.88
CA PRO A 21 -4.55 -29.09 -35.04
C PRO A 21 -5.86 -29.83 -34.76
N ASP A 22 -6.18 -30.84 -35.55
CA ASP A 22 -7.47 -31.53 -35.49
C ASP A 22 -7.72 -32.18 -34.11
N GLU A 23 -6.67 -32.68 -33.46
CA GLU A 23 -6.70 -33.21 -32.10
C GLU A 23 -7.13 -32.17 -31.05
N VAL A 24 -6.69 -30.92 -31.21
CA VAL A 24 -7.05 -29.82 -30.30
C VAL A 24 -8.50 -29.43 -30.50
N THR A 25 -8.97 -29.38 -31.76
CA THR A 25 -10.37 -29.13 -32.08
C THR A 25 -11.26 -30.24 -31.51
N ALA A 26 -10.90 -31.52 -31.71
CA ALA A 26 -11.65 -32.66 -31.22
C ALA A 26 -11.73 -32.70 -29.67
N ALA A 27 -10.68 -32.27 -28.98
CA ALA A 27 -10.67 -32.19 -27.52
C ALA A 27 -11.50 -31.01 -26.98
N LEU A 28 -11.55 -29.90 -27.71
CA LEU A 28 -12.27 -28.69 -27.30
C LEU A 28 -13.77 -28.73 -27.62
N GLU A 29 -14.18 -29.37 -28.72
CA GLU A 29 -15.56 -29.36 -29.19
C GLU A 29 -16.59 -29.86 -28.15
N PRO A 30 -16.34 -30.95 -27.40
CA PRO A 30 -17.27 -31.44 -26.38
C PRO A 30 -17.40 -30.52 -25.16
N ILE A 31 -16.40 -29.67 -24.92
CA ILE A 31 -16.33 -28.78 -23.74
C ILE A 31 -16.50 -27.31 -24.10
N LYS A 32 -16.81 -26.99 -25.37
CA LYS A 32 -16.79 -25.62 -25.91
C LYS A 32 -17.66 -24.61 -25.17
N ASP A 33 -18.73 -25.07 -24.53
CA ASP A 33 -19.68 -24.26 -23.77
C ASP A 33 -19.37 -24.25 -22.25
N ASN A 34 -18.28 -24.90 -21.82
CA ASN A 34 -17.78 -24.88 -20.45
C ASN A 34 -16.41 -24.17 -20.39
N ASP A 35 -16.44 -22.87 -20.08
CA ASP A 35 -15.24 -22.03 -20.03
C ASP A 35 -14.19 -22.51 -19.02
N GLU A 36 -14.61 -23.13 -17.91
CA GLU A 36 -13.68 -23.66 -16.91
C GLU A 36 -12.94 -24.90 -17.41
N ALA A 37 -13.67 -25.82 -18.06
CA ALA A 37 -13.08 -26.99 -18.69
C ALA A 37 -12.14 -26.61 -19.84
N VAL A 38 -12.55 -25.67 -20.70
CA VAL A 38 -11.72 -25.16 -21.81
C VAL A 38 -10.42 -24.54 -21.29
N LYS A 39 -10.51 -23.74 -20.23
CA LYS A 39 -9.32 -23.13 -19.61
C LYS A 39 -8.40 -24.17 -18.99
N SER A 40 -8.95 -25.16 -18.30
CA SER A 40 -8.18 -26.25 -17.69
C SER A 40 -7.43 -27.06 -18.76
N TYR A 41 -8.10 -27.39 -19.87
CA TYR A 41 -7.47 -27.99 -21.05
C TYR A 41 -6.37 -27.08 -21.62
N GLY A 42 -6.64 -25.77 -21.77
CA GLY A 42 -5.68 -24.80 -22.26
C GLY A 42 -4.42 -24.68 -21.40
N ILE A 43 -4.56 -24.75 -20.08
CA ILE A 43 -3.44 -24.78 -19.12
C ILE A 43 -2.63 -26.07 -19.30
N HIS A 44 -3.30 -27.22 -19.38
CA HIS A 44 -2.63 -28.51 -19.58
C HIS A 44 -1.85 -28.54 -20.89
N LEU A 45 -2.50 -28.22 -22.01
CA LEU A 45 -1.87 -28.17 -23.34
C LEU A 45 -0.68 -27.20 -23.36
N GLY A 46 -0.87 -25.98 -22.81
CA GLY A 46 0.19 -24.99 -22.70
C GLY A 46 1.38 -25.48 -21.86
N THR A 47 1.12 -26.19 -20.77
CA THR A 47 2.15 -26.81 -19.92
C THR A 47 2.94 -27.86 -20.68
N GLU A 48 2.28 -28.81 -21.34
CA GLU A 48 2.94 -29.88 -22.10
C GLU A 48 3.79 -29.31 -23.25
N MET A 49 3.26 -28.33 -23.99
CA MET A 49 4.00 -27.65 -25.05
C MET A 49 5.26 -26.96 -24.50
N CYS A 50 5.13 -26.19 -23.42
CA CYS A 50 6.27 -25.50 -22.81
C CYS A 50 7.30 -26.50 -22.27
N ARG A 51 6.86 -27.60 -21.64
CA ARG A 51 7.76 -28.65 -21.14
C ARG A 51 8.56 -29.29 -22.27
N LYS A 52 7.91 -29.60 -23.40
CA LYS A 52 8.59 -30.11 -24.60
C LYS A 52 9.61 -29.09 -25.13
N ILE A 53 9.26 -27.82 -25.24
CA ILE A 53 10.17 -26.75 -25.69
C ILE A 53 11.40 -26.64 -24.79
N LEU A 54 11.20 -26.58 -23.46
CA LEU A 54 12.30 -26.51 -22.48
C LEU A 54 13.20 -27.74 -22.54
N ALA A 55 12.63 -28.94 -22.70
CA ALA A 55 13.39 -30.19 -22.82
C ALA A 55 14.31 -30.24 -24.05
N HIS A 56 13.99 -29.48 -25.11
CA HIS A 56 14.84 -29.35 -26.30
C HIS A 56 15.92 -28.25 -26.17
N GLY A 57 16.15 -27.73 -24.97
CA GLY A 57 17.24 -26.78 -24.68
C GLY A 57 16.90 -25.31 -24.91
N ILE A 58 15.65 -24.98 -25.31
CA ILE A 58 15.19 -23.59 -25.43
C ILE A 58 14.90 -23.07 -24.02
N LYS A 59 15.58 -21.99 -23.61
CA LYS A 59 15.51 -21.47 -22.23
C LYS A 59 14.49 -20.35 -22.01
N THR A 60 13.89 -19.84 -23.08
CA THR A 60 13.02 -18.65 -23.03
C THR A 60 11.62 -18.99 -23.52
N LEU A 61 10.60 -18.62 -22.74
CA LEU A 61 9.20 -18.76 -23.09
C LEU A 61 8.54 -17.38 -23.14
N HIS A 62 7.80 -17.09 -24.21
CA HIS A 62 6.99 -15.89 -24.33
C HIS A 62 5.50 -16.25 -24.32
N LEU A 63 4.78 -15.90 -23.25
CA LEU A 63 3.36 -16.20 -23.08
C LEU A 63 2.50 -14.96 -23.41
N TYR A 64 1.70 -15.05 -24.46
CA TYR A 64 0.64 -14.07 -24.73
C TYR A 64 -0.50 -14.21 -23.71
N THR A 65 -0.57 -13.29 -22.75
CA THR A 65 -1.54 -13.34 -21.63
C THR A 65 -2.91 -12.79 -22.00
N LEU A 66 -3.00 -11.92 -23.02
CA LEU A 66 -4.24 -11.23 -23.41
C LEU A 66 -4.91 -10.47 -22.23
N ASN A 67 -4.09 -9.87 -21.36
CA ASN A 67 -4.51 -9.22 -20.11
C ASN A 67 -5.23 -10.15 -19.11
N MET A 68 -4.99 -11.47 -19.21
CA MET A 68 -5.50 -12.49 -18.29
C MET A 68 -4.34 -13.22 -17.62
N GLU A 69 -4.32 -13.26 -16.29
CA GLU A 69 -3.18 -13.83 -15.54
C GLU A 69 -3.31 -15.35 -15.26
N LYS A 70 -4.51 -15.84 -14.94
CA LYS A 70 -4.72 -17.15 -14.31
C LYS A 70 -4.07 -18.31 -15.07
N SER A 71 -4.29 -18.37 -16.37
CA SER A 71 -3.77 -19.48 -17.20
C SER A 71 -2.26 -19.41 -17.39
N ALA A 72 -1.70 -18.22 -17.54
CA ALA A 72 -0.25 -18.04 -17.67
C ALA A 72 0.46 -18.41 -16.36
N LEU A 73 -0.07 -17.98 -15.22
CA LEU A 73 0.47 -18.29 -13.90
C LEU A 73 0.42 -19.80 -13.60
N ALA A 74 -0.72 -20.44 -13.86
CA ALA A 74 -0.87 -21.88 -13.68
C ALA A 74 0.12 -22.70 -14.53
N ILE A 75 0.36 -22.29 -15.78
CA ILE A 75 1.39 -22.93 -16.62
C ILE A 75 2.78 -22.78 -15.99
N LEU A 76 3.14 -21.57 -15.54
CA LEU A 76 4.46 -21.32 -14.93
C LEU A 76 4.65 -22.11 -13.62
N MET A 77 3.60 -22.27 -12.81
CA MET A 77 3.60 -23.11 -11.61
C MET A 77 3.75 -24.60 -11.95
N ASN A 78 2.99 -25.11 -12.92
CA ASN A 78 3.08 -26.51 -13.36
C ASN A 78 4.47 -26.88 -13.92
N LEU A 79 5.18 -25.90 -14.49
CA LEU A 79 6.54 -26.06 -14.98
C LEU A 79 7.60 -25.92 -13.86
N GLY A 80 7.20 -25.56 -12.64
CA GLY A 80 8.13 -25.26 -11.54
C GLY A 80 8.98 -24.01 -11.76
N LEU A 81 8.56 -23.11 -12.65
CA LEU A 81 9.28 -21.87 -12.96
C LEU A 81 8.96 -20.73 -11.99
N ILE A 82 7.81 -20.80 -11.31
CA ILE A 82 7.40 -19.87 -10.26
C ILE A 82 6.86 -20.68 -9.09
N GLU A 83 7.28 -20.30 -7.88
CA GLU A 83 6.72 -20.79 -6.63
C GLU A 83 6.30 -19.57 -5.80
N GLU A 84 4.99 -19.37 -5.62
CA GLU A 84 4.47 -18.17 -4.95
C GLU A 84 4.97 -18.02 -3.51
N SER A 85 5.15 -19.14 -2.79
CA SER A 85 5.70 -19.18 -1.44
C SER A 85 7.14 -18.64 -1.35
N LYS A 86 7.88 -18.62 -2.48
CA LYS A 86 9.26 -18.14 -2.55
C LYS A 86 9.38 -16.69 -3.03
N ILE A 87 8.25 -16.03 -3.32
CA ILE A 87 8.26 -14.61 -3.70
C ILE A 87 8.44 -13.77 -2.44
N SER A 88 9.69 -13.48 -2.08
CA SER A 88 10.02 -12.58 -0.98
C SER A 88 10.09 -11.13 -1.47
N ARG A 89 9.45 -10.21 -0.76
CA ARG A 89 9.67 -8.77 -0.99
C ARG A 89 11.07 -8.37 -0.52
N SER A 90 11.80 -7.62 -1.35
CA SER A 90 13.17 -7.19 -1.02
C SER A 90 13.22 -6.05 0.00
N LEU A 91 12.18 -5.21 0.04
CA LEU A 91 11.97 -4.11 0.98
C LEU A 91 10.49 -4.09 1.39
N PRO A 92 10.10 -3.35 2.46
CA PRO A 92 8.70 -3.17 2.85
C PRO A 92 7.84 -2.51 1.77
N TRP A 93 8.47 -1.82 0.81
CA TRP A 93 7.84 -1.17 -0.33
C TRP A 93 8.42 -1.68 -1.66
N ARG A 94 7.64 -1.57 -2.73
CA ARG A 94 8.05 -2.03 -4.06
C ARG A 94 9.08 -1.08 -4.68
N ARG A 95 10.24 -1.62 -5.06
CA ARG A 95 11.26 -0.88 -5.80
C ARG A 95 10.75 -0.52 -7.21
N PRO A 96 10.94 0.73 -7.67
CA PRO A 96 10.63 1.12 -9.04
C PRO A 96 11.65 0.48 -10.01
N ALA A 97 11.23 0.21 -11.23
CA ALA A 97 12.09 -0.34 -12.29
C ALA A 97 12.99 0.73 -12.96
N ASN A 98 12.99 1.96 -12.45
CA ASN A 98 13.78 3.06 -12.99
C ASN A 98 15.27 2.87 -12.65
N VAL A 99 16.12 2.85 -13.68
CA VAL A 99 17.57 2.65 -13.57
C VAL A 99 18.27 3.69 -12.68
N PHE A 100 17.75 4.91 -12.61
CA PHE A 100 18.31 5.98 -11.78
C PHE A 100 18.01 5.79 -10.28
N ARG A 101 17.05 4.91 -9.94
CA ARG A 101 16.59 4.65 -8.56
C ARG A 101 17.06 3.32 -7.99
N VAL A 102 17.97 2.63 -8.67
CA VAL A 102 18.40 1.27 -8.28
C VAL A 102 18.98 1.23 -6.87
N LYS A 103 19.61 2.32 -6.43
CA LYS A 103 20.21 2.47 -5.09
C LYS A 103 19.25 3.02 -4.03
N GLU A 104 18.04 3.42 -4.41
CA GLU A 104 17.04 3.90 -3.45
C GLU A 104 16.65 2.76 -2.52
N ASP A 105 16.92 2.90 -1.22
CA ASP A 105 16.62 1.87 -0.23
C ASP A 105 16.00 2.39 1.06
N VAL A 106 15.79 3.72 1.21
CA VAL A 106 15.13 4.34 2.36
C VAL A 106 14.11 5.40 1.92
N ARG A 107 12.92 5.42 2.56
CA ARG A 107 11.82 6.36 2.28
C ARG A 107 11.10 6.82 3.56
N PRO A 108 10.44 7.99 3.56
CA PRO A 108 9.55 8.39 4.63
C PRO A 108 8.27 7.55 4.58
N ILE A 109 7.74 7.19 5.75
CA ILE A 109 6.58 6.30 5.88
C ILE A 109 5.28 6.89 5.34
N PHE A 110 5.18 8.22 5.21
CA PHE A 110 3.94 8.94 4.93
C PHE A 110 3.27 8.55 3.60
N TRP A 111 4.07 8.22 2.59
CA TRP A 111 3.57 7.75 1.29
C TRP A 111 3.50 6.22 1.17
N ALA A 112 3.58 5.45 2.26
CA ALA A 112 3.50 3.98 2.22
C ALA A 112 2.21 3.51 1.52
N ASN A 113 1.11 4.22 1.78
CA ASN A 113 -0.18 3.96 1.15
C ASN A 113 -0.35 4.65 -0.22
N ARG A 114 0.58 5.51 -0.66
CA ARG A 114 0.49 6.28 -1.92
C ARG A 114 1.81 6.28 -2.70
N PRO A 115 2.32 5.08 -3.08
CA PRO A 115 3.63 4.96 -3.70
C PRO A 115 3.73 5.66 -5.06
N LYS A 116 2.65 5.77 -5.85
CA LYS A 116 2.70 6.47 -7.14
C LYS A 116 2.86 7.97 -6.95
N SER A 117 2.16 8.55 -5.97
CA SER A 117 2.34 9.95 -5.60
C SER A 117 3.80 10.23 -5.21
N TYR A 118 4.38 9.42 -4.31
CA TYR A 118 5.79 9.58 -3.94
C TYR A 118 6.73 9.55 -5.15
N LEU A 119 6.57 8.56 -6.04
CA LEU A 119 7.39 8.43 -7.24
C LEU A 119 7.24 9.65 -8.17
N SER A 120 6.02 10.16 -8.34
CA SER A 120 5.74 11.37 -9.11
C SER A 120 6.42 12.59 -8.49
N ARG A 121 6.29 12.79 -7.17
CA ARG A 121 6.82 13.96 -6.46
C ARG A 121 8.33 13.95 -6.32
N THR A 122 8.97 12.79 -6.48
CA THR A 122 10.44 12.66 -6.38
C THR A 122 11.09 12.35 -7.73
N ILE A 123 10.35 12.46 -8.85
CA ILE A 123 10.86 12.07 -10.18
C ILE A 123 12.05 12.92 -10.65
N GLY A 124 12.08 14.19 -10.26
CA GLY A 124 13.10 15.17 -10.62
C GLY A 124 14.31 15.19 -9.68
N TRP A 125 14.46 14.21 -8.79
CA TRP A 125 15.62 14.13 -7.92
C TRP A 125 16.86 13.64 -8.67
N ASP A 126 17.99 14.33 -8.49
CA ASP A 126 19.28 13.96 -9.08
C ASP A 126 19.88 12.71 -8.42
N GLN A 127 19.71 12.58 -7.11
CA GLN A 127 20.17 11.44 -6.32
C GLN A 127 19.02 10.89 -5.47
N TYR A 128 19.07 9.60 -5.15
CA TYR A 128 18.08 8.96 -4.31
C TYR A 128 18.71 8.47 -3.01
N PRO A 129 18.00 8.57 -1.87
CA PRO A 129 18.55 8.23 -0.56
C PRO A 129 18.99 6.76 -0.50
N GLN A 130 20.19 6.54 0.04
CA GLN A 130 20.79 5.23 0.21
C GLN A 130 21.33 5.11 1.64
N GLY A 131 21.00 4.04 2.36
CA GLY A 131 21.42 3.78 3.73
C GLY A 131 20.68 4.65 4.75
N ARG A 132 21.02 5.94 4.87
CA ARG A 132 20.34 6.88 5.78
C ARG A 132 19.66 8.00 5.00
N TRP A 133 18.47 8.39 5.43
CA TRP A 133 17.68 9.43 4.77
C TRP A 133 18.39 10.80 4.79
N GLY A 134 19.01 11.18 5.91
CA GLY A 134 19.65 12.49 6.08
C GLY A 134 20.93 12.72 5.27
N ASP A 135 21.51 11.68 4.65
CA ASP A 135 22.78 11.79 3.93
C ASP A 135 22.61 12.41 2.53
N SER A 136 21.39 12.39 1.99
CA SER A 136 21.08 12.94 0.67
C SER A 136 20.64 14.40 0.76
N ARG A 137 21.47 15.32 0.25
CA ARG A 137 21.15 16.75 0.03
C ARG A 137 20.23 16.91 -1.18
N ASN A 138 19.03 16.32 -1.11
CA ASN A 138 18.16 16.19 -2.27
C ASN A 138 17.28 17.41 -2.53
N PRO A 139 16.94 17.66 -3.80
CA PRO A 139 16.03 18.73 -4.20
C PRO A 139 14.65 18.58 -3.55
N SER A 140 13.95 19.70 -3.41
CA SER A 140 12.59 19.73 -2.87
C SER A 140 11.65 18.80 -3.65
N TYR A 141 10.70 18.20 -2.95
CA TYR A 141 9.61 17.46 -3.59
C TYR A 141 8.89 18.31 -4.63
N GLY A 142 8.51 17.70 -5.74
CA GLY A 142 7.66 18.32 -6.77
C GLY A 142 6.34 18.82 -6.18
N ALA A 143 5.83 19.90 -6.79
CA ALA A 143 4.54 20.48 -6.42
C ALA A 143 3.39 19.48 -6.61
N LEU A 144 2.34 19.64 -5.79
CA LEU A 144 1.10 18.91 -5.97
C LEU A 144 0.37 19.43 -7.21
N SER A 145 -0.19 18.51 -7.98
CA SER A 145 -1.03 18.78 -9.12
C SER A 145 -2.23 17.83 -9.14
N ASP A 146 -3.08 17.97 -10.15
CA ASP A 146 -4.28 17.13 -10.30
C ASP A 146 -3.93 15.66 -10.54
N TYR A 147 -2.75 15.41 -11.11
CA TYR A 147 -2.29 14.07 -11.44
C TYR A 147 -2.21 13.15 -10.22
N GLN A 148 -1.83 13.65 -9.04
CA GLN A 148 -1.75 12.84 -7.83
C GLN A 148 -3.13 12.36 -7.32
N PHE A 149 -4.21 13.01 -7.74
CA PHE A 149 -5.57 12.66 -7.33
C PHE A 149 -6.31 11.82 -8.39
N MET A 150 -5.74 11.66 -9.59
CA MET A 150 -6.30 10.83 -10.64
C MET A 150 -6.21 9.33 -10.29
N ARG A 151 -7.27 8.58 -10.57
CA ARG A 151 -7.38 7.16 -10.25
C ARG A 151 -7.94 6.37 -11.43
N PRO A 152 -7.67 5.05 -11.51
CA PRO A 152 -8.35 4.19 -12.47
C PRO A 152 -9.86 4.11 -12.18
N ARG A 153 -10.70 4.12 -13.23
CA ARG A 153 -12.18 4.12 -13.10
C ARG A 153 -12.74 3.06 -12.16
N ALA A 154 -12.19 1.84 -12.19
CA ALA A 154 -12.65 0.74 -11.33
C ALA A 154 -12.48 1.07 -9.83
N ARG A 155 -11.42 1.80 -9.48
CA ARG A 155 -11.18 2.24 -8.11
C ARG A 155 -12.14 3.36 -7.71
N ASP A 156 -12.39 4.30 -8.61
CA ASP A 156 -13.34 5.40 -8.36
C ASP A 156 -14.74 4.88 -8.11
N LYS A 157 -15.18 3.89 -8.90
CA LYS A 157 -16.47 3.23 -8.68
C LYS A 157 -16.57 2.63 -7.28
N LYS A 158 -15.55 1.90 -6.85
CA LYS A 158 -15.50 1.27 -5.52
C LYS A 158 -15.45 2.29 -4.39
N LEU A 159 -14.67 3.36 -4.57
CA LEU A 159 -14.61 4.46 -3.61
C LEU A 159 -15.97 5.17 -3.50
N GLN A 160 -16.64 5.41 -4.63
CA GLN A 160 -18.00 5.96 -4.67
C GLN A 160 -18.97 5.06 -3.89
N GLU A 161 -18.98 3.75 -4.16
CA GLU A 161 -19.86 2.78 -3.49
C GLU A 161 -19.60 2.70 -1.97
N GLU A 162 -18.33 2.71 -1.55
CA GLU A 162 -17.96 2.52 -0.16
C GLU A 162 -17.95 3.82 0.67
N TRP A 163 -17.65 4.97 0.09
CA TRP A 163 -17.39 6.23 0.82
C TRP A 163 -18.39 7.35 0.52
N ALA A 164 -19.14 7.32 -0.59
CA ALA A 164 -20.14 8.33 -0.93
C ALA A 164 -21.53 8.04 -0.32
N THR A 165 -21.55 7.78 0.98
CA THR A 165 -22.81 7.64 1.75
C THR A 165 -23.12 8.94 2.49
N PRO A 166 -24.40 9.31 2.70
CA PRO A 166 -24.74 10.53 3.42
C PRO A 166 -24.07 10.59 4.80
N LEU A 167 -23.45 11.72 5.12
CA LEU A 167 -22.79 11.97 6.41
C LEU A 167 -23.61 13.02 7.17
N LYS A 168 -24.13 12.66 8.34
CA LYS A 168 -24.95 13.52 9.20
C LYS A 168 -24.17 14.06 10.38
N SER A 169 -23.18 13.32 10.86
CA SER A 169 -22.34 13.71 11.99
C SER A 169 -20.91 13.20 11.84
N ILE A 170 -20.03 13.67 12.74
CA ILE A 170 -18.67 13.16 12.86
C ILE A 170 -18.63 11.65 13.13
N ASP A 171 -19.65 11.09 13.79
CA ASP A 171 -19.72 9.67 14.12
C ASP A 171 -19.83 8.81 12.85
N ASP A 172 -20.53 9.30 11.81
CA ASP A 172 -20.61 8.60 10.52
C ASP A 172 -19.23 8.51 9.85
N ILE A 173 -18.41 9.56 10.01
CA ILE A 173 -17.03 9.60 9.50
C ILE A 173 -16.17 8.63 10.30
N GLN A 174 -16.21 8.68 11.64
CA GLN A 174 -15.48 7.75 12.50
C GLN A 174 -15.81 6.28 12.18
N GLU A 175 -17.08 5.99 11.93
CA GLU A 175 -17.57 4.66 11.54
C GLU A 175 -16.98 4.19 10.19
N LYS A 176 -16.78 5.09 9.21
CA LYS A 176 -16.09 4.77 7.95
C LYS A 176 -14.65 4.35 8.19
N PHE A 177 -13.89 5.14 8.96
CA PHE A 177 -12.49 4.81 9.25
C PHE A 177 -12.36 3.50 10.05
N LYS A 178 -13.22 3.29 11.04
CA LYS A 178 -13.29 2.02 11.77
C LYS A 178 -13.55 0.85 10.82
N ASN A 179 -14.58 0.95 9.98
CA ASN A 179 -14.94 -0.12 9.06
C ASN A 179 -13.85 -0.40 8.02
N HIS A 180 -13.09 0.61 7.59
CA HIS A 180 -11.90 0.40 6.80
C HIS A 180 -10.83 -0.40 7.54
N CYS A 181 -10.48 -0.01 8.77
CA CYS A 181 -9.48 -0.72 9.57
C CYS A 181 -9.87 -2.16 9.91
N LEU A 182 -11.17 -2.44 10.09
CA LEU A 182 -11.70 -3.79 10.30
C LEU A 182 -11.81 -4.62 8.99
N GLY A 183 -11.39 -4.07 7.85
CA GLY A 183 -11.41 -4.75 6.55
C GLY A 183 -12.80 -4.87 5.91
N LYS A 184 -13.81 -4.17 6.45
CA LYS A 184 -15.17 -4.12 5.89
C LYS A 184 -15.24 -3.19 4.67
N LEU A 185 -14.40 -2.15 4.62
CA LEU A 185 -14.20 -1.33 3.42
C LEU A 185 -12.85 -1.67 2.81
N ARG A 186 -12.83 -2.00 1.52
CA ARG A 186 -11.60 -2.40 0.84
C ARG A 186 -10.83 -1.23 0.24
N SER A 187 -11.45 -0.06 0.11
CA SER A 187 -10.85 1.17 -0.41
C SER A 187 -10.71 2.26 0.65
N SER A 188 -9.85 3.25 0.39
CA SER A 188 -9.68 4.44 1.21
C SER A 188 -9.29 5.65 0.34
N PRO A 189 -9.76 6.87 0.66
CA PRO A 189 -9.29 8.10 0.02
C PRO A 189 -7.77 8.28 0.17
N TRP A 190 -7.18 7.88 1.30
CA TRP A 190 -5.75 8.04 1.58
C TRP A 190 -4.86 6.90 1.08
N SER A 191 -5.43 5.89 0.41
CA SER A 191 -4.66 4.73 -0.07
C SER A 191 -4.83 4.48 -1.56
N GLU A 192 -3.71 4.12 -2.19
CA GLU A 192 -3.54 3.56 -3.54
C GLU A 192 -3.40 2.02 -3.50
N LEU A 193 -3.41 1.40 -2.33
CA LEU A 193 -3.33 -0.06 -2.17
C LEU A 193 -4.73 -0.69 -2.27
N ASP A 194 -4.84 -1.95 -2.68
CA ASP A 194 -6.12 -2.67 -2.68
C ASP A 194 -6.22 -3.53 -1.41
N GLY A 195 -7.16 -3.17 -0.53
CA GLY A 195 -7.33 -3.83 0.77
C GLY A 195 -6.26 -3.47 1.81
N LEU A 196 -6.42 -4.06 2.99
CA LEU A 196 -5.51 -3.89 4.12
C LEU A 196 -4.25 -4.74 3.95
N GLN A 197 -3.11 -4.19 4.39
CA GLN A 197 -1.87 -4.93 4.44
C GLN A 197 -1.93 -6.02 5.52
N PRO A 198 -1.22 -7.15 5.36
CA PRO A 198 -1.21 -8.23 6.34
C PRO A 198 -0.86 -7.78 7.76
N GLU A 199 0.10 -6.86 7.91
CA GLU A 199 0.53 -6.34 9.21
C GLU A 199 -0.56 -5.53 9.93
N THR A 200 -1.45 -4.85 9.19
CA THR A 200 -2.57 -4.11 9.79
C THR A 200 -3.50 -5.03 10.57
N LYS A 201 -3.62 -6.31 10.16
CA LYS A 201 -4.44 -7.30 10.87
C LYS A 201 -3.94 -7.58 12.28
N ILE A 202 -2.71 -7.23 12.64
CA ILE A 202 -2.17 -7.41 13.99
C ILE A 202 -2.80 -6.39 14.97
N ILE A 203 -3.17 -5.20 14.49
CA ILE A 203 -3.60 -4.06 15.32
C ILE A 203 -4.98 -3.49 14.92
N HIS A 204 -5.72 -4.18 14.06
CA HIS A 204 -6.93 -3.65 13.43
C HIS A 204 -8.06 -3.31 14.42
N GLU A 205 -8.19 -4.09 15.51
CA GLU A 205 -9.23 -3.83 16.51
C GLU A 205 -8.93 -2.56 17.30
N GLN A 206 -7.67 -2.35 17.68
CA GLN A 206 -7.19 -1.17 18.38
C GLN A 206 -7.33 0.08 17.50
N LEU A 207 -6.98 -0.03 16.21
CA LEU A 207 -7.25 1.01 15.22
C LEU A 207 -8.74 1.35 15.16
N GLY A 208 -9.61 0.34 15.10
CA GLY A 208 -11.06 0.55 15.12
C GLY A 208 -11.55 1.32 16.36
N LYS A 209 -11.02 0.98 17.54
CA LYS A 209 -11.37 1.66 18.80
C LYS A 209 -10.96 3.14 18.80
N ILE A 210 -9.74 3.47 18.39
CA ILE A 210 -9.29 4.87 18.39
C ILE A 210 -9.97 5.71 17.30
N ASN A 211 -10.36 5.10 16.18
CA ASN A 211 -11.16 5.79 15.15
C ASN A 211 -12.54 6.19 15.69
N LEU A 212 -13.21 5.32 16.44
CA LEU A 212 -14.47 5.66 17.15
C LEU A 212 -14.29 6.71 18.27
N LYS A 213 -13.05 6.92 18.71
CA LYS A 213 -12.70 8.04 19.60
C LYS A 213 -12.30 9.28 18.80
N GLY A 214 -12.51 9.35 17.49
CA GLY A 214 -12.20 10.54 16.68
C GLY A 214 -10.72 10.75 16.35
N PHE A 215 -9.87 9.73 16.49
CA PHE A 215 -8.51 9.72 15.95
C PHE A 215 -8.52 8.98 14.61
N LEU A 216 -8.76 9.72 13.53
CA LEU A 216 -9.07 9.21 12.19
C LEU A 216 -7.80 8.74 11.46
N THR A 217 -7.46 7.45 11.58
CA THR A 217 -6.18 6.88 11.14
C THR A 217 -6.07 6.71 9.63
N ILE A 218 -4.97 7.17 9.04
CA ILE A 218 -4.67 7.04 7.60
C ILE A 218 -3.43 6.18 7.30
N ASN A 219 -2.59 5.91 8.32
CA ASN A 219 -1.40 5.08 8.20
C ASN A 219 -1.03 4.47 9.56
N SER A 220 -0.43 3.28 9.54
CA SER A 220 -0.05 2.56 10.77
C SER A 220 0.89 1.39 10.48
N GLN A 221 1.78 1.06 11.44
CA GLN A 221 2.46 -0.23 11.50
C GLN A 221 2.57 -0.71 12.96
N PRO A 222 2.52 -2.03 13.20
CA PRO A 222 2.71 -2.59 14.54
C PRO A 222 4.15 -2.47 15.03
N ALA A 223 4.38 -2.66 16.33
CA ALA A 223 5.72 -2.96 16.84
C ALA A 223 6.12 -4.38 16.43
N VAL A 224 7.36 -4.55 16.00
CA VAL A 224 7.95 -5.86 15.66
C VAL A 224 9.32 -5.94 16.29
N ASN A 225 9.54 -6.96 17.11
CA ASN A 225 10.79 -7.19 17.82
C ASN A 225 11.46 -8.48 17.33
N GLY A 226 12.23 -8.39 16.24
CA GLY A 226 13.04 -9.50 15.74
C GLY A 226 12.22 -10.65 15.15
N GLU A 227 11.23 -10.34 14.31
CA GLU A 227 10.49 -11.37 13.57
C GLU A 227 11.32 -11.90 12.39
N ARG A 228 11.11 -13.15 11.99
CA ARG A 228 11.83 -13.74 10.85
C ARG A 228 11.59 -12.94 9.57
N SER A 229 12.66 -12.71 8.80
CA SER A 229 12.61 -11.94 7.56
C SER A 229 11.79 -12.58 6.43
N ASP A 230 11.41 -13.86 6.56
CA ASP A 230 10.51 -14.59 5.67
C ASP A 230 9.08 -14.73 6.24
N SER A 231 8.75 -14.00 7.32
CA SER A 231 7.41 -13.97 7.87
C SER A 231 6.38 -13.45 6.84
N PRO A 232 5.22 -14.11 6.70
CA PRO A 232 4.19 -13.71 5.72
C PRO A 232 3.49 -12.40 6.06
N SER A 233 3.54 -11.94 7.32
CA SER A 233 2.90 -10.70 7.75
C SER A 233 3.79 -9.48 7.58
N VAL A 234 5.03 -9.56 8.06
CA VAL A 234 5.97 -8.43 8.18
C VAL A 234 7.32 -8.66 7.52
N GLY A 235 7.66 -9.89 7.09
CA GLY A 235 8.97 -10.24 6.56
C GLY A 235 9.34 -9.54 5.25
N TRP A 236 10.62 -9.20 5.10
CA TRP A 236 11.24 -8.67 3.89
C TRP A 236 12.76 -8.88 3.91
N GLY A 237 13.44 -8.74 2.77
CA GLY A 237 14.92 -8.76 2.68
C GLY A 237 15.55 -10.12 2.40
N GLY A 238 14.72 -11.15 2.20
CA GLY A 238 15.14 -12.53 1.94
C GLY A 238 15.25 -13.36 3.23
N PRO A 239 15.36 -14.70 3.14
CA PRO A 239 15.33 -15.59 4.30
C PRO A 239 16.59 -15.49 5.17
N GLY A 240 16.46 -15.90 6.43
CA GLY A 240 17.58 -16.05 7.38
C GLY A 240 17.97 -14.81 8.17
N GLY A 241 17.26 -13.68 8.01
CA GLY A 241 17.43 -12.47 8.80
C GLY A 241 16.27 -12.23 9.78
N TYR A 242 16.31 -11.05 10.38
CA TYR A 242 15.32 -10.57 11.34
C TYR A 242 14.92 -9.14 11.01
N VAL A 243 13.63 -8.84 11.14
CA VAL A 243 13.05 -7.52 10.88
C VAL A 243 12.48 -6.92 12.16
N TYR A 244 12.51 -5.60 12.23
CA TYR A 244 12.12 -4.82 13.39
C TYR A 244 11.29 -3.61 12.94
N GLN A 245 10.32 -3.24 13.78
CA GLN A 245 9.45 -2.08 13.55
C GLN A 245 9.18 -1.38 14.88
N LYS A 246 9.28 -0.05 14.90
CA LYS A 246 8.64 0.79 15.94
C LYS A 246 7.15 0.90 15.62
N ALA A 247 6.31 0.88 16.65
CA ALA A 247 4.88 1.13 16.45
C ALA A 247 4.67 2.56 15.95
N TYR A 248 3.78 2.71 14.97
CA TYR A 248 3.50 3.98 14.32
C TYR A 248 2.00 4.15 14.08
N LEU A 249 1.50 5.36 14.32
CA LEU A 249 0.15 5.78 13.97
C LEU A 249 0.19 7.15 13.29
N GLU A 250 -0.61 7.30 12.24
CA GLU A 250 -0.85 8.57 11.57
C GLU A 250 -2.35 8.82 11.47
N PHE A 251 -2.83 9.95 11.97
CA PHE A 251 -4.28 10.22 12.03
C PHE A 251 -4.62 11.72 12.00
N PHE A 252 -5.85 12.02 11.64
CA PHE A 252 -6.45 13.33 11.86
C PHE A 252 -7.22 13.35 13.19
N CYS A 253 -7.12 14.45 13.94
CA CYS A 253 -7.97 14.68 15.12
C CYS A 253 -8.27 16.17 15.32
N SER A 254 -9.31 16.47 16.10
CA SER A 254 -9.61 17.85 16.53
C SER A 254 -8.53 18.40 17.45
N LEU A 255 -8.49 19.72 17.62
CA LEU A 255 -7.56 20.39 18.53
C LEU A 255 -7.72 19.90 19.98
N ASP A 256 -8.95 19.80 20.48
CA ASP A 256 -9.21 19.32 21.86
C ASP A 256 -8.64 17.91 22.10
N LYS A 257 -8.76 17.03 21.09
CA LYS A 257 -8.19 15.67 21.16
C LYS A 257 -6.67 15.69 21.07
N LEU A 258 -6.10 16.57 20.25
CA LEU A 258 -4.64 16.75 20.18
C LEU A 258 -4.09 17.22 21.51
N ASP A 259 -4.70 18.23 22.14
CA ASP A 259 -4.25 18.78 23.42
C ASP A 259 -4.30 17.72 24.53
N ALA A 260 -5.38 16.94 24.57
CA ALA A 260 -5.52 15.82 25.51
C ALA A 260 -4.45 14.74 25.28
N LEU A 261 -4.18 14.39 24.02
CA LEU A 261 -3.15 13.42 23.64
C LEU A 261 -1.75 13.91 24.04
N VAL A 262 -1.39 15.14 23.68
CA VAL A 262 -0.08 15.74 23.97
C VAL A 262 0.16 15.81 25.48
N LYS A 263 -0.86 16.18 26.26
CA LYS A 263 -0.77 16.17 27.71
C LYS A 263 -0.47 14.77 28.26
N LYS A 264 -1.09 13.72 27.69
CA LYS A 264 -0.80 12.33 28.08
C LYS A 264 0.59 11.87 27.63
N CYS A 265 1.06 12.27 26.44
CA CYS A 265 2.41 11.93 25.95
C CYS A 265 3.52 12.31 26.94
N ASN A 266 3.33 13.34 27.78
CA ASN A 266 4.28 13.68 28.84
C ASN A 266 4.51 12.57 29.87
N SER A 267 3.56 11.64 30.02
CA SER A 267 3.66 10.46 30.89
C SER A 267 4.29 9.25 30.18
N PHE A 268 4.48 9.32 28.86
CA PHE A 268 5.04 8.26 28.03
C PHE A 268 6.33 8.74 27.37
N SER A 269 7.46 8.59 28.08
CA SER A 269 8.76 9.11 27.64
C SER A 269 9.29 8.52 26.32
N SER A 270 8.75 7.37 25.88
CA SER A 270 9.13 6.75 24.60
C SER A 270 8.36 7.32 23.40
N LEU A 271 7.26 8.05 23.62
CA LEU A 271 6.42 8.56 22.54
C LEU A 271 7.00 9.84 21.94
N THR A 272 7.13 9.84 20.62
CA THR A 272 7.47 11.02 19.83
C THR A 272 6.34 11.33 18.87
N TYR A 273 6.00 12.61 18.73
CA TYR A 273 4.94 13.06 17.85
C TYR A 273 5.30 14.32 17.06
N VAL A 274 4.68 14.45 15.89
CA VAL A 274 4.67 15.65 15.07
C VAL A 274 3.23 15.90 14.64
N ALA A 275 2.66 17.05 14.96
CA ALA A 275 1.29 17.43 14.66
C ALA A 275 1.24 18.74 13.89
N VAL A 276 0.49 18.79 12.78
CA VAL A 276 0.39 19.99 11.94
C VAL A 276 -1.03 20.18 11.39
N ASN A 277 -1.53 21.41 11.38
CA ASN A 277 -2.80 21.73 10.74
C ASN A 277 -2.61 22.19 9.28
N LYS A 278 -3.72 22.41 8.55
CA LYS A 278 -3.70 22.88 7.15
C LYS A 278 -2.90 24.19 6.98
N LYS A 279 -2.96 25.09 7.97
CA LYS A 279 -2.27 26.39 7.97
C LYS A 279 -0.75 26.28 8.23
N GLY A 280 -0.26 25.10 8.62
CA GLY A 280 1.14 24.86 8.94
C GLY A 280 1.53 25.16 10.38
N ASN A 281 0.57 25.35 11.29
CA ASN A 281 0.89 25.43 12.72
C ASN A 281 1.34 24.06 13.20
N LEU A 282 2.59 24.00 13.67
CA LEU A 282 3.29 22.78 14.04
C LEU A 282 3.42 22.68 15.56
N LEU A 283 3.16 21.48 16.09
CA LEU A 283 3.40 21.09 17.48
C LEU A 283 4.17 19.76 17.47
N SER A 284 5.32 19.70 18.15
CA SER A 284 6.21 18.55 18.11
C SER A 284 7.00 18.44 19.42
N ASN A 285 7.35 17.22 19.81
CA ASN A 285 8.32 16.96 20.88
C ASN A 285 9.68 16.44 20.34
N ILE A 286 9.89 16.49 19.02
CA ILE A 286 11.16 16.22 18.34
C ILE A 286 11.61 17.43 17.51
N GLY A 287 12.91 17.50 17.21
CA GLY A 287 13.51 18.52 16.37
C GLY A 287 13.10 18.38 14.90
N LEU A 288 13.06 19.50 14.18
CA LEU A 288 12.65 19.53 12.75
C LEU A 288 13.61 18.80 11.81
N THR A 289 14.84 18.55 12.26
CA THR A 289 15.89 17.84 11.52
C THR A 289 16.06 16.40 11.98
N ASP A 290 15.29 15.96 12.98
CA ASP A 290 15.42 14.62 13.54
C ASP A 290 14.82 13.59 12.59
N VAL A 291 15.62 12.63 12.16
CA VAL A 291 15.17 11.50 11.36
C VAL A 291 15.08 10.27 12.25
N ASN A 292 13.87 9.72 12.39
CA ASN A 292 13.63 8.54 13.22
C ASN A 292 13.45 7.29 12.34
N ALA A 293 14.36 6.32 12.43
CA ALA A 293 14.20 5.03 11.79
C ALA A 293 13.10 4.22 12.49
N VAL A 294 12.10 3.78 11.72
CA VAL A 294 10.93 3.05 12.24
C VAL A 294 10.81 1.63 11.71
N THR A 295 11.54 1.26 10.66
CA THR A 295 11.64 -0.13 10.18
C THR A 295 13.08 -0.41 9.78
N TRP A 296 13.64 -1.51 10.26
CA TRP A 296 14.98 -1.97 9.90
C TRP A 296 15.09 -3.50 9.91
N GLY A 297 16.17 -4.01 9.31
CA GLY A 297 16.43 -5.43 9.21
C GLY A 297 17.91 -5.76 9.33
N VAL A 298 18.19 -6.90 9.96
CA VAL A 298 19.52 -7.48 10.15
C VAL A 298 19.56 -8.80 9.41
N PHE A 299 20.52 -8.96 8.50
CA PHE A 299 20.59 -10.10 7.59
C PHE A 299 21.99 -10.74 7.61
N PRO A 300 22.10 -12.06 7.37
CA PRO A 300 23.40 -12.73 7.30
C PRO A 300 24.32 -12.06 6.26
N ALA A 301 25.55 -11.76 6.67
CA ALA A 301 26.60 -11.19 5.83
C ALA A 301 26.22 -9.89 5.09
N LYS A 302 25.37 -9.05 5.68
CA LYS A 302 25.00 -7.72 5.16
C LYS A 302 25.04 -6.68 6.27
N GLU A 303 25.27 -5.43 5.89
CA GLU A 303 25.02 -4.29 6.77
C GLU A 303 23.52 -4.13 7.07
N ILE A 304 23.21 -3.36 8.11
CA ILE A 304 21.82 -3.06 8.50
C ILE A 304 21.13 -2.26 7.39
N ILE A 305 19.90 -2.64 7.07
CA ILE A 305 19.05 -1.91 6.12
C ILE A 305 17.91 -1.27 6.93
N GLN A 306 17.68 0.03 6.77
CA GLN A 306 16.65 0.79 7.47
C GLN A 306 15.70 1.52 6.49
N PRO A 307 14.79 0.80 5.84
CA PRO A 307 14.12 1.30 4.64
C PRO A 307 12.98 2.28 4.90
N THR A 308 12.64 2.54 6.16
CA THR A 308 11.51 3.38 6.52
C THR A 308 11.84 4.30 7.70
N VAL A 309 11.60 5.59 7.50
CA VAL A 309 11.84 6.64 8.48
C VAL A 309 10.60 7.52 8.70
N VAL A 310 10.58 8.22 9.82
CA VAL A 310 9.74 9.40 10.06
C VAL A 310 10.66 10.61 10.03
N ASP A 311 10.35 11.56 9.15
CA ASP A 311 11.13 12.78 8.90
C ASP A 311 10.20 14.00 8.94
N PRO A 312 10.35 14.94 9.89
CA PRO A 312 9.49 16.11 10.01
C PRO A 312 9.47 17.00 8.77
N ALA A 313 10.60 17.13 8.05
CA ALA A 313 10.65 17.91 6.82
C ALA A 313 9.76 17.29 5.73
N SER A 314 9.88 15.98 5.51
CA SER A 314 8.99 15.23 4.63
C SER A 314 7.52 15.26 5.07
N PHE A 315 7.26 15.25 6.38
CA PHE A 315 5.90 15.35 6.93
C PHE A 315 5.23 16.67 6.57
N MET A 316 5.97 17.79 6.64
CA MET A 316 5.48 19.10 6.23
C MET A 316 5.13 19.19 4.74
N VAL A 317 5.76 18.37 3.90
CA VAL A 317 5.46 18.27 2.47
C VAL A 317 4.29 17.33 2.20
N TRP A 318 4.20 16.25 2.98
CA TRP A 318 3.11 15.29 2.92
C TRP A 318 1.78 15.91 3.36
N LYS A 319 1.79 16.75 4.41
CA LYS A 319 0.57 17.34 4.98
C LYS A 319 -0.33 17.96 3.91
N ASP A 320 0.26 18.65 2.93
CA ASP A 320 -0.51 19.35 1.89
C ASP A 320 -1.33 18.36 1.07
N GLU A 321 -0.73 17.21 0.73
CA GLU A 321 -1.42 16.14 0.03
C GLU A 321 -2.46 15.48 0.93
N ALA A 322 -2.09 15.17 2.17
CA ALA A 322 -2.97 14.54 3.14
C ALA A 322 -4.25 15.36 3.38
N PHE A 323 -4.13 16.69 3.52
CA PHE A 323 -5.25 17.60 3.66
C PHE A 323 -6.05 17.71 2.36
N GLU A 324 -5.42 17.86 1.19
CA GLU A 324 -6.14 17.95 -0.09
C GLU A 324 -6.91 16.67 -0.46
N ILE A 325 -6.57 15.51 0.08
CA ILE A 325 -7.36 14.28 -0.12
C ILE A 325 -8.79 14.42 0.42
N TRP A 326 -9.01 15.18 1.50
CA TRP A 326 -10.36 15.45 2.03
C TRP A 326 -11.26 16.12 0.96
N SER A 327 -10.77 17.18 0.33
CA SER A 327 -11.52 17.93 -0.70
C SER A 327 -11.53 17.19 -2.04
N ARG A 328 -10.35 16.83 -2.54
CA ARG A 328 -10.14 16.37 -3.92
C ARG A 328 -10.45 14.90 -4.15
N SER A 329 -10.53 14.08 -3.10
CA SER A 329 -10.86 12.66 -3.22
C SER A 329 -12.18 12.31 -2.55
N TRP A 330 -12.42 12.68 -1.29
CA TRP A 330 -13.64 12.26 -0.59
C TRP A 330 -14.81 13.22 -0.82
N SER A 331 -14.65 14.52 -0.57
CA SER A 331 -15.70 15.51 -0.78
C SER A 331 -16.14 15.56 -2.25
N ALA A 332 -15.20 15.39 -3.20
CA ALA A 332 -15.47 15.30 -4.63
C ALA A 332 -16.41 14.14 -5.05
N LEU A 333 -16.68 13.16 -4.19
CA LEU A 333 -17.64 12.07 -4.47
C LEU A 333 -19.10 12.51 -4.33
N TYR A 334 -19.34 13.63 -3.65
CA TYR A 334 -20.67 14.16 -3.39
C TYR A 334 -21.03 15.23 -4.45
N PRO A 335 -22.33 15.40 -4.78
CA PRO A 335 -22.78 16.50 -5.63
C PRO A 335 -22.63 17.85 -4.93
N ASP A 336 -22.63 18.93 -5.69
CA ASP A 336 -22.59 20.28 -5.13
C ASP A 336 -23.85 20.58 -4.30
N GLY A 337 -23.65 21.23 -3.15
CA GLY A 337 -24.71 21.51 -2.17
C GLY A 337 -25.05 20.36 -1.23
N ASP A 338 -24.41 19.19 -1.33
CA ASP A 338 -24.60 18.09 -0.38
C ASP A 338 -24.07 18.47 1.02
N PRO A 339 -24.87 18.34 2.10
CA PRO A 339 -24.44 18.66 3.47
C PRO A 339 -23.18 17.88 3.91
N SER A 340 -22.95 16.69 3.35
CA SER A 340 -21.76 15.88 3.64
C SER A 340 -20.46 16.61 3.27
N LYS A 341 -20.48 17.45 2.22
CA LYS A 341 -19.31 18.26 1.84
C LYS A 341 -18.92 19.24 2.92
N ASN A 342 -19.90 19.93 3.52
CA ASN A 342 -19.66 20.94 4.56
C ASN A 342 -18.96 20.31 5.78
N LEU A 343 -19.38 19.10 6.17
CA LEU A 343 -18.77 18.38 7.29
C LEU A 343 -17.31 17.99 6.98
N LEU A 344 -17.03 17.51 5.77
CA LEU A 344 -15.67 17.15 5.36
C LEU A 344 -14.75 18.39 5.27
N GLU A 345 -15.29 19.54 4.82
CA GLU A 345 -14.58 20.81 4.77
C GLU A 345 -14.31 21.38 6.17
N GLU A 346 -15.26 21.27 7.09
CA GLU A 346 -15.09 21.64 8.50
C GLU A 346 -13.94 20.85 9.14
N ILE A 347 -13.90 19.52 8.93
CA ILE A 347 -12.82 18.66 9.42
C ILE A 347 -11.48 19.06 8.79
N GLN A 348 -11.44 19.18 7.45
CA GLN A 348 -10.22 19.55 6.74
C GLN A 348 -9.63 20.88 7.24
N SER A 349 -10.47 21.86 7.59
CA SER A 349 -10.03 23.20 7.98
C SER A 349 -9.66 23.33 9.46
N SER A 350 -10.22 22.47 10.33
CA SER A 350 -10.05 22.57 11.79
C SER A 350 -9.13 21.50 12.41
N TYR A 351 -8.93 20.36 11.74
CA TYR A 351 -8.20 19.23 12.32
C TYR A 351 -6.68 19.38 12.15
N TYR A 352 -5.95 18.64 12.99
CA TYR A 352 -4.52 18.41 12.88
C TYR A 352 -4.25 17.02 12.30
N LEU A 353 -3.24 16.93 11.44
CA LEU A 353 -2.61 15.68 11.06
C LEU A 353 -1.49 15.38 12.05
N VAL A 354 -1.50 14.18 12.63
CA VAL A 354 -0.57 13.76 13.68
C VAL A 354 0.17 12.50 13.25
N SER A 355 1.49 12.50 13.37
CA SER A 355 2.38 11.35 13.28
C SER A 355 2.86 11.01 14.68
N LEU A 356 2.60 9.79 15.17
CA LEU A 356 2.96 9.30 16.51
C LEU A 356 3.80 8.02 16.38
N VAL A 357 4.93 7.97 17.07
CA VAL A 357 5.87 6.83 17.10
C VAL A 357 6.14 6.44 18.54
N ASP A 358 6.07 5.14 18.85
CA ASP A 358 6.59 4.59 20.10
C ASP A 358 8.01 4.06 19.89
N ASN A 359 8.99 4.69 20.55
CA ASN A 359 10.39 4.30 20.43
C ASN A 359 10.74 3.04 21.22
N ASN A 360 9.87 2.59 22.13
CA ASN A 360 10.03 1.31 22.81
C ASN A 360 9.49 0.17 21.93
N TYR A 361 10.24 -0.23 20.90
CA TYR A 361 9.82 -1.30 20.00
C TYR A 361 9.86 -2.71 20.63
N MET A 362 10.46 -2.85 21.82
CA MET A 362 10.55 -4.15 22.50
C MET A 362 9.24 -4.50 23.21
N ASP A 363 8.74 -3.60 24.07
CA ASP A 363 7.59 -3.85 24.94
C ASP A 363 6.62 -2.65 25.02
N GLY A 364 6.72 -1.71 24.08
CA GLY A 364 5.88 -0.51 24.04
C GLY A 364 4.42 -0.79 23.71
N ASN A 365 3.55 0.13 24.12
CA ASN A 365 2.12 0.09 23.82
C ASN A 365 1.67 1.47 23.35
N ILE A 366 1.81 1.72 22.04
CA ILE A 366 1.37 2.98 21.42
C ILE A 366 -0.13 3.26 21.64
N PHE A 367 -0.95 2.23 21.84
CA PHE A 367 -2.38 2.41 22.07
C PHE A 367 -2.72 2.82 23.52
N GLY A 368 -1.80 2.59 24.46
CA GLY A 368 -1.96 2.93 25.87
C GLY A 368 -2.18 4.44 26.11
N VAL A 369 -1.62 5.30 25.26
CA VAL A 369 -1.83 6.76 25.37
C VAL A 369 -3.28 7.17 25.07
N PHE A 370 -4.05 6.33 24.38
CA PHE A 370 -5.45 6.58 24.03
C PHE A 370 -6.44 5.95 25.03
N GLU A 371 -5.96 5.17 25.98
CA GLU A 371 -6.77 4.71 27.11
C GLU A 371 -7.28 5.96 27.86
N ASP A 372 -8.57 6.01 28.21
CA ASP A 372 -9.21 7.17 28.86
C ASP A 372 -9.10 8.54 28.14
N LEU A 373 -8.89 8.54 26.82
CA LEU A 373 -9.14 9.70 25.94
C LEU A 373 -10.51 9.62 25.25
#